data_AF-A0A480A2J7-F1
#
_entry.id   AF-A0A480A2J7-F1
#
_cell.length_a   1.000
_cell.length_b   1.000
_cell.length_c   1.000
_cell.angle_alpha   90.00
_cell.angle_beta   90.00
_cell.angle_gamma   90.00
#
_symmetry.space_group_name_H-M   'P 1'
#
loop_
_entity.id
_entity.type
_entity.pdbx_description
1 polymer ?
#
loop_
_entity_poly.entity_id
_entity_poly.type
_entity_poly.pdbx_seq_one_letter_code
_entity_poly.pdbx_strand_id
1 'polypeptide(L)'
;MTTFASYKTTASKWITIFDSPFYPDYLDEAKILYEKVQVCFIELVDKAQTSTELLEMISKERNPLRNQLLRVFRRYVSPDTSVEMTKKKGDIPNTIRNFSDKFRPIEEVKQKLHSRPIPDETLMALLLEYKTKGKKGYDLTESFFLWFNEKFSKDYSIKGPIRGGKDVMLHKALNNFPSQIPADMLISRLDGTPLVVGFARYDSDRGGSQEDDRIGGNRDKITEILGYAKTYNLPLKVLMLNDGPGLLLGSMWNDYANLEQYGQSRVMVCTLKMLDERFTQSWLDS
;
A
#
# COMPACT_ATOMS: atom_id res chain seq x y z
N MET A 1 28.97 1.98 -11.97
CA MET A 1 27.56 2.36 -11.77
C MET A 1 27.48 3.35 -10.62
N THR A 2 26.84 4.49 -10.82
CA THR A 2 26.61 5.51 -9.78
C THR A 2 25.78 4.90 -8.64
N THR A 3 26.20 5.08 -7.37
CA THR A 3 25.50 4.50 -6.20
C THR A 3 24.39 5.42 -5.70
N PHE A 4 23.43 4.90 -4.95
CA PHE A 4 22.31 5.68 -4.40
C PHE A 4 22.81 6.79 -3.46
N ALA A 5 23.89 6.51 -2.72
CA ALA A 5 24.54 7.47 -1.85
C ALA A 5 24.98 8.76 -2.56
N SER A 6 25.47 8.67 -3.80
CA SER A 6 26.05 9.83 -4.50
C SER A 6 25.01 10.87 -4.92
N TYR A 7 23.74 10.50 -5.02
CA TYR A 7 22.67 11.43 -5.38
C TYR A 7 22.18 12.28 -4.20
N LYS A 8 22.66 12.01 -2.97
CA LYS A 8 22.16 12.64 -1.74
C LYS A 8 22.19 14.17 -1.77
N THR A 9 23.25 14.76 -2.30
CA THR A 9 23.40 16.23 -2.39
C THR A 9 22.34 16.89 -3.28
N THR A 10 21.71 16.11 -4.17
CA THR A 10 20.65 16.57 -5.08
C THR A 10 19.37 15.76 -4.93
N ALA A 11 19.17 15.10 -3.78
CA ALA A 11 18.11 14.12 -3.55
C ALA A 11 16.71 14.59 -3.95
N SER A 12 16.38 15.87 -3.70
CA SER A 12 15.08 16.46 -4.07
C SER A 12 14.79 16.45 -5.58
N LYS A 13 15.81 16.42 -6.43
CA LYS A 13 15.63 16.31 -7.89
C LYS A 13 15.24 14.90 -8.32
N TRP A 14 15.61 13.90 -7.53
CA TRP A 14 15.45 12.49 -7.83
C TRP A 14 14.19 11.86 -7.26
N ILE A 15 13.42 12.58 -6.46
CA ILE A 15 12.11 12.10 -6.00
C ILE A 15 11.01 12.43 -7.01
N THR A 16 10.07 11.50 -7.18
CA THR A 16 8.85 11.68 -7.95
C THR A 16 7.76 12.16 -7.02
N ILE A 17 7.08 13.25 -7.40
CA ILE A 17 5.93 13.77 -6.68
C ILE A 17 4.69 13.37 -7.47
N PHE A 18 3.85 12.52 -6.87
CA PHE A 18 2.51 12.29 -7.40
C PHE A 18 1.56 13.39 -6.91
N ASP A 19 0.86 14.00 -7.87
CA ASP A 19 -0.12 15.04 -7.62
C ASP A 19 -1.18 14.58 -6.60
N SER A 20 -1.67 15.52 -5.82
CA SER A 20 -2.76 15.32 -4.88
C SER A 20 -3.65 16.54 -4.93
N PRO A 21 -4.98 16.36 -4.89
CA PRO A 21 -5.88 17.49 -4.89
C PRO A 21 -5.68 18.31 -3.61
N PHE A 22 -5.79 19.64 -3.73
CA PHE A 22 -5.79 20.52 -2.57
C PHE A 22 -7.14 20.44 -1.84
N TYR A 23 -7.13 20.72 -0.54
CA TYR A 23 -8.35 21.07 0.17
C TYR A 23 -8.66 22.55 -0.09
N PRO A 24 -9.92 22.96 -0.37
CA PRO A 24 -11.14 22.14 -0.43
C PRO A 24 -11.52 21.62 -1.82
N ASP A 25 -10.66 21.72 -2.83
CA ASP A 25 -10.98 21.45 -4.25
C ASP A 25 -11.61 20.06 -4.53
N TYR A 26 -11.33 19.04 -3.70
CA TYR A 26 -11.92 17.70 -3.86
C TYR A 26 -13.29 17.51 -3.20
N LEU A 27 -13.84 18.51 -2.50
CA LEU A 27 -15.09 18.36 -1.76
C LEU A 27 -16.28 18.07 -2.67
N ASP A 28 -16.32 18.62 -3.88
CA ASP A 28 -17.38 18.33 -4.85
C ASP A 28 -17.39 16.86 -5.26
N GLU A 29 -16.22 16.26 -5.52
CA GLU A 29 -16.10 14.82 -5.79
C GLU A 29 -16.53 14.00 -4.57
N ALA A 30 -16.08 14.41 -3.37
CA ALA A 30 -16.44 13.74 -2.12
C ALA A 30 -17.97 13.72 -1.91
N LYS A 31 -18.64 14.85 -2.18
CA LYS A 31 -20.09 14.98 -2.07
C LYS A 31 -20.82 14.04 -3.02
N ILE A 32 -20.45 14.03 -4.30
CA ILE A 32 -21.03 13.15 -5.32
C ILE A 32 -20.93 11.67 -4.90
N LEU A 33 -19.81 11.28 -4.29
CA LEU A 33 -19.56 9.89 -3.89
C LEU A 33 -20.26 9.47 -2.60
N TYR A 34 -20.42 10.38 -1.63
CA TYR A 34 -20.74 10.01 -0.26
C TYR A 34 -22.06 10.56 0.28
N GLU A 35 -22.70 11.53 -0.39
CA GLU A 35 -23.99 12.08 0.05
C GLU A 35 -25.08 10.99 0.15
N LYS A 36 -25.24 10.18 -0.90
CA LYS A 36 -26.17 9.05 -0.89
C LYS A 36 -25.84 8.00 0.18
N VAL A 37 -24.54 7.82 0.48
CA VAL A 37 -24.10 6.89 1.52
C VAL A 37 -24.49 7.43 2.90
N GLN A 38 -24.31 8.72 3.16
CA GLN A 38 -24.69 9.35 4.42
C GLN A 38 -26.20 9.25 4.66
N VAL A 39 -27.02 9.59 3.66
CA VAL A 39 -28.49 9.50 3.75
C VAL A 39 -28.91 8.06 4.07
N CYS A 40 -28.39 7.08 3.34
CA CYS A 40 -28.69 5.68 3.59
C CYS A 40 -28.24 5.22 5.00
N PHE A 41 -27.08 5.69 5.46
CA PHE A 41 -26.60 5.37 6.81
C PHE A 41 -27.53 5.92 7.90
N ILE A 42 -28.04 7.15 7.74
CA ILE A 42 -29.02 7.75 8.66
C ILE A 42 -30.29 6.89 8.70
N GLU A 43 -30.84 6.52 7.55
CA GLU A 43 -32.04 5.67 7.48
C GLU A 43 -31.85 4.31 8.17
N LEU A 44 -30.66 3.71 8.10
CA LEU A 44 -30.36 2.45 8.79
C LEU A 44 -30.22 2.66 10.30
N VAL A 45 -29.56 3.74 10.73
CA VAL A 45 -29.39 4.10 12.14
C VAL A 45 -30.74 4.36 12.82
N ASP A 46 -31.66 5.05 12.15
CA ASP A 46 -32.97 5.37 12.70
C ASP A 46 -33.86 4.12 12.86
N LYS A 47 -33.67 3.11 12.00
CA LYS A 47 -34.40 1.83 12.08
C LYS A 47 -33.83 0.87 13.12
N ALA A 48 -32.51 0.90 13.34
CA ALA A 48 -31.84 -0.02 14.24
C ALA A 48 -32.17 0.25 15.73
N GLN A 49 -32.41 -0.82 16.48
CA GLN A 49 -32.61 -0.81 17.94
C GLN A 49 -31.30 -1.03 18.71
N THR A 50 -30.27 -1.56 18.06
CA THR A 50 -28.93 -1.72 18.63
C THR A 50 -27.84 -1.51 17.58
N SER A 51 -26.63 -1.20 18.03
CA SER A 51 -25.46 -1.06 17.15
C SER A 51 -25.05 -2.39 16.49
N THR A 52 -25.37 -3.51 17.14
CA THR A 52 -25.23 -4.85 16.57
C THR A 52 -26.20 -5.05 15.40
N GLU A 53 -27.48 -4.73 15.60
CA GLU A 53 -28.50 -4.81 14.55
C GLU A 53 -28.13 -3.91 13.36
N LEU A 54 -27.63 -2.70 13.61
CA LEU A 54 -27.14 -1.81 12.57
C LEU A 54 -26.06 -2.48 11.70
N LEU A 55 -25.07 -3.14 12.32
CA LEU A 55 -24.03 -3.87 11.57
C LEU A 55 -24.61 -5.02 10.74
N GLU A 56 -25.59 -5.74 11.28
CA GLU A 56 -26.30 -6.81 10.57
C GLU A 56 -27.09 -6.27 9.38
N MET A 57 -27.79 -5.14 9.54
CA MET A 57 -28.51 -4.47 8.46
C MET A 57 -27.55 -4.04 7.34
N ILE A 58 -26.45 -3.35 7.69
CA ILE A 58 -25.41 -2.98 6.73
C ILE A 58 -24.84 -4.21 6.01
N SER A 59 -24.69 -5.35 6.71
CA SER A 59 -24.16 -6.57 6.11
C SER A 59 -25.05 -7.17 5.00
N LYS A 60 -26.34 -6.81 4.99
CA LYS A 60 -27.33 -7.27 4.00
C LYS A 60 -27.31 -6.42 2.72
N GLU A 61 -26.75 -5.21 2.77
CA GLU A 61 -26.63 -4.32 1.62
C GLU A 61 -25.71 -4.87 0.52
N ARG A 62 -25.89 -4.36 -0.71
CA ARG A 62 -25.06 -4.74 -1.87
C ARG A 62 -23.78 -3.91 -1.97
N ASN A 63 -22.74 -4.49 -2.55
CA ASN A 63 -21.55 -3.73 -2.93
C ASN A 63 -21.87 -2.82 -4.14
N PRO A 64 -21.27 -1.62 -4.25
CA PRO A 64 -20.23 -1.06 -3.37
C PRO A 64 -20.75 -0.33 -2.13
N LEU A 65 -22.06 -0.07 -2.03
CA LEU A 65 -22.69 0.70 -0.93
C LEU A 65 -22.36 0.13 0.45
N ARG A 66 -22.51 -1.19 0.63
CA ARG A 66 -22.14 -1.91 1.86
C ARG A 66 -20.76 -1.53 2.38
N ASN A 67 -19.74 -1.51 1.52
CA ASN A 67 -18.38 -1.20 1.93
C ASN A 67 -18.22 0.26 2.38
N GLN A 68 -18.99 1.18 1.81
CA GLN A 68 -18.99 2.58 2.25
C GLN A 68 -19.73 2.74 3.58
N LEU A 69 -20.88 2.08 3.75
CA LEU A 69 -21.59 2.05 5.02
C LEU A 69 -20.74 1.47 6.15
N LEU A 70 -19.97 0.42 5.90
CA LEU A 70 -19.00 -0.13 6.88
C LEU A 70 -17.90 0.88 7.26
N ARG A 71 -17.47 1.75 6.34
CA ARG A 71 -16.51 2.82 6.63
C ARG A 71 -17.12 3.92 7.51
N VAL A 72 -18.41 4.21 7.34
CA VAL A 72 -19.15 5.15 8.19
C VAL A 72 -19.40 4.52 9.56
N PHE A 73 -19.82 3.25 9.61
CA PHE A 73 -19.97 2.45 10.84
C PHE A 73 -18.71 2.48 11.69
N ARG A 74 -17.54 2.24 11.10
CA ARG A 74 -16.26 2.31 11.84
C ARG A 74 -16.04 3.67 12.53
N ARG A 75 -16.47 4.77 11.92
CA ARG A 75 -16.27 6.13 12.46
C ARG A 75 -17.26 6.46 13.58
N TYR A 76 -18.52 6.07 13.40
CA TYR A 76 -19.59 6.40 14.35
C TYR A 76 -19.76 5.40 15.49
N VAL A 77 -19.45 4.12 15.24
CA VAL A 77 -19.84 3.01 16.13
C VAL A 77 -18.64 2.30 16.73
N SER A 78 -17.65 1.92 15.90
CA SER A 78 -16.54 1.09 16.36
C SER A 78 -15.24 1.36 15.59
N PRO A 79 -14.42 2.32 16.07
CA PRO A 79 -13.11 2.59 15.48
C PRO A 79 -12.17 1.37 15.49
N ASP A 80 -12.39 0.45 16.42
CA ASP A 80 -11.59 -0.76 16.63
C ASP A 80 -11.89 -1.88 15.64
N THR A 81 -13.06 -1.86 14.97
CA THR A 81 -13.36 -2.85 13.94
C THR A 81 -12.84 -2.39 12.58
N SER A 82 -11.88 -3.14 12.04
CA SER A 82 -11.36 -2.88 10.69
C SER A 82 -12.43 -3.14 9.63
N VAL A 83 -12.46 -2.29 8.59
CA VAL A 83 -13.34 -2.50 7.42
C VAL A 83 -12.99 -3.81 6.71
N GLU A 84 -11.72 -4.23 6.72
CA GLU A 84 -11.33 -5.50 6.09
C GLU A 84 -11.90 -6.72 6.81
N MET A 85 -12.04 -6.66 8.13
CA MET A 85 -12.68 -7.72 8.92
C MET A 85 -14.18 -7.80 8.57
N THR A 86 -14.86 -6.66 8.58
CA THR A 86 -16.30 -6.58 8.36
C THR A 86 -16.71 -6.82 6.89
N LYS A 87 -15.78 -6.72 5.93
CA LYS A 87 -16.03 -7.06 4.53
C LYS A 87 -16.41 -8.52 4.32
N LYS A 88 -15.89 -9.45 5.13
CA LYS A 88 -16.22 -10.88 5.04
C LYS A 88 -17.59 -11.15 5.69
N LYS A 89 -18.65 -11.18 4.87
CA LYS A 89 -20.05 -11.30 5.35
C LYS A 89 -20.27 -12.46 6.32
N GLY A 90 -19.68 -13.63 6.06
CA GLY A 90 -19.81 -14.79 6.94
C GLY A 90 -19.14 -14.66 8.32
N ASP A 91 -18.31 -13.63 8.52
CA ASP A 91 -17.56 -13.41 9.75
C ASP A 91 -18.15 -12.30 10.64
N ILE A 92 -19.26 -11.70 10.21
CA ILE A 92 -19.99 -10.69 10.99
C ILE A 92 -20.41 -11.21 12.37
N PRO A 93 -20.93 -12.45 12.54
CA PRO A 93 -21.27 -12.96 13.86
C PRO A 93 -20.07 -13.03 14.81
N ASN A 94 -18.88 -13.38 14.30
CA ASN A 94 -17.65 -13.39 15.10
C ASN A 94 -17.19 -11.98 15.44
N THR A 95 -17.33 -11.04 14.50
CA THR A 95 -17.03 -9.63 14.74
C THR A 95 -17.91 -9.07 15.85
N ILE A 96 -19.21 -9.35 15.82
CA ILE A 96 -20.15 -8.95 16.87
C ILE A 96 -19.71 -9.55 18.21
N ARG A 97 -19.50 -10.87 18.26
CA ARG A 97 -19.11 -11.56 19.50
C ARG A 97 -17.86 -10.96 20.15
N ASN A 98 -16.89 -10.55 19.35
CA ASN A 98 -15.58 -10.12 19.83
C ASN A 98 -15.46 -8.60 20.11
N PHE A 99 -16.38 -7.79 19.59
CA PHE A 99 -16.24 -6.32 19.63
C PHE A 99 -17.51 -5.56 20.04
N SER A 100 -18.66 -6.23 20.20
CA SER A 100 -19.92 -5.53 20.48
C SER A 100 -19.91 -4.79 21.82
N ASP A 101 -19.11 -5.25 22.78
CA ASP A 101 -18.87 -4.60 24.07
C ASP A 101 -18.24 -3.20 23.92
N LYS A 102 -17.51 -2.98 22.82
CA LYS A 102 -16.88 -1.70 22.47
C LYS A 102 -17.71 -0.88 21.49
N PHE A 103 -18.88 -1.36 21.06
CA PHE A 103 -19.72 -0.58 20.16
C PHE A 103 -20.32 0.59 20.93
N ARG A 104 -20.23 1.78 20.35
CA ARG A 104 -20.98 2.93 20.85
C ARG A 104 -22.48 2.59 20.88
N PRO A 105 -23.21 2.88 21.98
CA PRO A 105 -24.65 2.64 22.05
C PRO A 105 -25.40 3.34 20.92
N ILE A 106 -26.47 2.70 20.41
CA ILE A 106 -27.18 3.19 19.21
C ILE A 106 -27.79 4.58 19.42
N GLU A 107 -28.24 4.89 20.64
CA GLU A 107 -28.84 6.19 20.96
C GLU A 107 -27.80 7.32 20.93
N GLU A 108 -26.57 7.05 21.38
CA GLU A 108 -25.46 8.00 21.21
C GLU A 108 -25.08 8.16 19.73
N VAL A 109 -25.13 7.07 18.94
CA VAL A 109 -24.87 7.12 17.50
C VAL A 109 -25.91 8.02 16.82
N LYS A 110 -27.21 7.82 17.09
CA LYS A 110 -28.31 8.67 16.59
C LYS A 110 -28.07 10.13 16.95
N GLN A 111 -27.83 10.43 18.23
CA GLN A 111 -27.63 11.80 18.70
C GLN A 111 -26.44 12.48 17.99
N LYS A 112 -25.31 11.79 17.85
CA LYS A 112 -24.10 12.34 17.22
C LYS A 112 -24.23 12.46 15.70
N LEU A 113 -25.00 11.59 15.06
CA LEU A 113 -25.22 11.63 13.63
C LEU A 113 -26.17 12.78 13.26
N HIS A 114 -27.27 12.95 14.00
CA HIS A 114 -28.26 14.00 13.78
C HIS A 114 -27.77 15.41 14.16
N SER A 115 -26.68 15.53 14.93
CA SER A 115 -26.06 16.83 15.22
C SER A 115 -25.15 17.34 14.10
N ARG A 116 -24.96 16.57 13.02
CA ARG A 116 -24.13 16.92 11.87
C ARG A 116 -24.97 17.41 10.69
N PRO A 117 -24.43 18.28 9.82
CA PRO A 117 -25.15 18.72 8.63
C PRO A 117 -25.34 17.58 7.61
N ILE A 118 -26.29 17.77 6.71
CA ILE A 118 -26.52 16.91 5.55
C ILE A 118 -26.46 17.82 4.31
N PRO A 119 -25.44 17.70 3.44
CA PRO A 119 -24.29 16.79 3.54
C PRO A 119 -23.29 17.14 4.66
N ASP A 120 -22.66 16.14 5.27
CA ASP A 120 -21.51 16.32 6.19
C ASP A 120 -20.19 16.29 5.40
N GLU A 121 -19.78 17.45 4.88
CA GLU A 121 -18.55 17.59 4.10
C GLU A 121 -17.30 17.11 4.84
N THR A 122 -17.26 17.24 6.18
CA THR A 122 -16.15 16.73 6.98
C THR A 122 -16.08 15.20 6.91
N LEU A 123 -17.22 14.52 7.10
CA LEU A 123 -17.27 13.07 6.97
C LEU A 123 -16.88 12.63 5.56
N MET A 124 -17.36 13.33 4.54
CA MET A 124 -17.07 13.02 3.15
C MET A 124 -15.59 13.18 2.81
N ALA A 125 -14.95 14.26 3.28
CA ALA A 125 -13.52 14.48 3.13
C ALA A 125 -12.71 13.33 3.78
N LEU A 126 -13.06 12.96 5.02
CA LEU A 126 -12.41 11.85 5.72
C LEU A 126 -12.60 10.50 5.02
N LEU A 127 -13.72 10.28 4.34
CA LEU A 127 -13.97 9.06 3.56
C LEU A 127 -13.18 9.06 2.25
N LEU A 128 -13.03 10.21 1.60
CA LEU A 128 -12.25 10.36 0.38
C LEU A 128 -10.75 10.16 0.66
N GLU A 129 -10.20 10.77 1.70
CA GLU A 129 -8.80 10.56 2.12
C GLU A 129 -8.52 9.09 2.43
N TYR A 130 -9.47 8.40 3.07
CA TYR A 130 -9.34 6.97 3.30
C TYR A 130 -9.33 6.16 2.00
N LYS A 131 -10.14 6.56 1.01
CA LYS A 131 -10.19 5.92 -0.32
C LYS A 131 -8.88 6.11 -1.08
N THR A 132 -8.23 7.27 -0.95
CA THR A 132 -6.97 7.58 -1.65
C THR A 132 -5.72 7.10 -0.90
N LYS A 133 -5.87 6.59 0.33
CA LYS A 133 -4.79 5.99 1.10
C LYS A 133 -4.11 4.86 0.31
N GLY A 134 -2.79 4.95 0.15
CA GLY A 134 -1.98 3.98 -0.59
C GLY A 134 -1.95 4.18 -2.11
N LYS A 135 -2.76 5.10 -2.67
CA LYS A 135 -2.80 5.37 -4.12
C LYS A 135 -1.42 5.67 -4.70
N LYS A 136 -0.63 6.53 -4.05
CA LYS A 136 0.72 6.89 -4.51
C LYS A 136 1.67 5.68 -4.60
N GLY A 137 1.50 4.69 -3.72
CA GLY A 137 2.25 3.43 -3.81
C GLY A 137 1.84 2.60 -5.04
N TYR A 138 0.54 2.57 -5.36
CA TYR A 138 0.07 1.93 -6.59
C TYR A 138 0.52 2.67 -7.85
N ASP A 139 0.49 3.99 -7.83
CA ASP A 139 0.93 4.82 -8.95
C ASP A 139 2.46 4.66 -9.18
N LEU A 140 3.25 4.47 -8.11
CA LEU A 140 4.67 4.11 -8.17
C LEU A 140 4.89 2.78 -8.89
N THR A 141 4.23 1.71 -8.45
CA THR A 141 4.39 0.38 -9.05
C THR A 141 3.89 0.38 -10.50
N GLU A 142 2.75 1.02 -10.79
CA GLU A 142 2.20 1.13 -12.13
C GLU A 142 3.18 1.83 -13.09
N SER A 143 3.75 2.95 -12.65
CA SER A 143 4.76 3.70 -13.43
C SER A 143 5.98 2.85 -13.73
N PHE A 144 6.47 2.08 -12.75
CA PHE A 144 7.60 1.17 -12.95
C PHE A 144 7.28 0.05 -13.95
N PHE A 145 6.12 -0.59 -13.84
CA PHE A 145 5.72 -1.67 -14.76
C PHE A 145 5.56 -1.15 -16.19
N LEU A 146 4.98 0.04 -16.38
CA LEU A 146 4.86 0.66 -17.70
C LEU A 146 6.24 0.93 -18.30
N TRP A 147 7.11 1.60 -17.55
CA TRP A 147 8.48 1.89 -17.96
C TRP A 147 9.26 0.60 -18.28
N PHE A 148 9.18 -0.41 -17.41
CA PHE A 148 9.89 -1.67 -17.61
C PHE A 148 9.43 -2.38 -18.90
N ASN A 149 8.11 -2.45 -19.12
CA ASN A 149 7.57 -3.09 -20.32
C ASN A 149 7.95 -2.33 -21.60
N GLU A 150 8.00 -0.99 -21.56
CA GLU A 150 8.47 -0.19 -22.69
C GLU A 150 9.94 -0.49 -23.03
N LYS A 151 10.80 -0.62 -22.01
CA LYS A 151 12.26 -0.74 -22.19
C LYS A 151 12.75 -2.18 -22.40
N PHE A 152 12.18 -3.15 -21.70
CA PHE A 152 12.79 -4.46 -21.47
C PHE A 152 11.91 -5.67 -21.86
N SER A 153 10.66 -5.46 -22.28
CA SER A 153 9.71 -6.55 -22.57
C SER A 153 10.13 -7.52 -23.67
N LYS A 154 11.10 -7.14 -24.51
CA LYS A 154 11.62 -8.00 -25.58
C LYS A 154 12.43 -9.18 -25.05
N ASP A 155 13.17 -8.98 -23.96
CA ASP A 155 14.16 -9.94 -23.45
C ASP A 155 13.83 -10.43 -22.03
N TYR A 156 12.94 -9.72 -21.34
CA TYR A 156 12.60 -9.97 -19.94
C TYR A 156 11.09 -9.92 -19.70
N SER A 157 10.66 -10.63 -18.65
CA SER A 157 9.30 -10.61 -18.14
C SER A 157 9.28 -10.08 -16.73
N ILE A 158 8.20 -9.37 -16.37
CA ILE A 158 7.93 -8.90 -15.01
C ILE A 158 6.59 -9.46 -14.52
N LYS A 159 6.57 -9.99 -13.30
CA LYS A 159 5.38 -10.50 -12.61
C LYS A 159 5.16 -9.71 -11.34
N GLY A 160 3.90 -9.42 -11.02
CA GLY A 160 3.49 -8.74 -9.79
C GLY A 160 2.22 -7.92 -10.01
N PRO A 161 1.62 -7.39 -8.95
CA PRO A 161 0.46 -6.52 -9.09
C PRO A 161 0.88 -5.15 -9.63
N ILE A 162 0.36 -4.74 -10.79
CA ILE A 162 0.63 -3.40 -11.37
C ILE A 162 0.09 -2.30 -10.43
N ARG A 163 -1.05 -2.54 -9.78
CA ARG A 163 -1.68 -1.66 -8.79
C ARG A 163 -2.05 -2.45 -7.54
N GLY A 164 -3.29 -2.34 -7.06
CA GLY A 164 -3.81 -3.23 -6.02
C GLY A 164 -3.91 -4.67 -6.53
N GLY A 165 -3.33 -5.61 -5.80
CA GLY A 165 -3.37 -7.03 -6.14
C GLY A 165 -2.63 -7.88 -5.11
N LYS A 166 -2.46 -9.17 -5.40
CA LYS A 166 -1.69 -10.07 -4.54
C LYS A 166 -0.23 -10.02 -4.95
N ASP A 167 0.64 -9.87 -3.95
CA ASP A 167 2.09 -9.90 -4.12
C ASP A 167 2.59 -11.24 -4.66
N VAL A 168 3.78 -11.22 -5.24
CA VAL A 168 4.49 -12.43 -5.65
C VAL A 168 5.04 -13.11 -4.41
N MET A 169 4.43 -14.23 -4.01
CA MET A 169 4.94 -15.04 -2.91
C MET A 169 6.17 -15.83 -3.37
N LEU A 170 7.36 -15.51 -2.87
CA LEU A 170 8.62 -16.09 -3.34
C LEU A 170 8.66 -17.61 -3.18
N HIS A 171 8.20 -18.17 -2.06
CA HIS A 171 8.09 -19.64 -1.86
C HIS A 171 7.21 -20.37 -2.88
N LYS A 172 6.34 -19.66 -3.60
CA LYS A 172 5.52 -20.23 -4.69
C LYS A 172 6.13 -19.99 -6.06
N ALA A 173 6.83 -18.87 -6.23
CA ALA A 173 7.39 -18.45 -7.50
C ALA A 173 8.80 -19.00 -7.75
N LEU A 174 9.54 -19.30 -6.69
CA LEU A 174 10.93 -19.77 -6.73
C LEU A 174 11.01 -21.14 -6.05
N ASN A 175 11.61 -22.10 -6.74
CA ASN A 175 11.74 -23.47 -6.25
C ASN A 175 12.59 -23.52 -4.98
N ASN A 176 12.09 -24.20 -3.94
CA ASN A 176 12.77 -24.39 -2.65
C ASN A 176 13.14 -23.09 -1.91
N PHE A 177 12.45 -21.98 -2.19
CA PHE A 177 12.66 -20.75 -1.45
C PHE A 177 12.13 -20.90 -0.01
N PRO A 178 12.93 -20.58 1.02
CA PRO A 178 12.72 -21.09 2.38
C PRO A 178 11.59 -20.39 3.15
N SER A 179 11.32 -19.11 2.89
CA SER A 179 10.36 -18.34 3.69
C SER A 179 9.21 -17.75 2.88
N GLN A 180 8.15 -17.36 3.59
CA GLN A 180 6.99 -16.70 3.01
C GLN A 180 7.24 -15.19 2.84
N ILE A 181 8.11 -14.83 1.90
CA ILE A 181 8.36 -13.42 1.56
C ILE A 181 7.42 -12.99 0.42
N PRO A 182 6.54 -11.99 0.65
CA PRO A 182 5.80 -11.32 -0.41
C PRO A 182 6.70 -10.26 -1.07
N ALA A 183 6.80 -10.30 -2.40
CA ALA A 183 7.51 -9.31 -3.20
C ALA A 183 6.55 -8.56 -4.14
N ASP A 184 6.80 -7.28 -4.35
CA ASP A 184 5.98 -6.44 -5.24
C ASP A 184 6.19 -6.83 -6.72
N MET A 185 7.37 -7.37 -7.04
CA MET A 185 7.65 -7.84 -8.39
C MET A 185 8.73 -8.94 -8.44
N LEU A 186 8.67 -9.76 -9.49
CA LEU A 186 9.70 -10.71 -9.88
C LEU A 186 9.99 -10.53 -11.37
N ILE A 187 11.25 -10.22 -11.69
CA ILE A 187 11.73 -10.08 -13.07
C ILE A 187 12.55 -11.32 -13.42
N SER A 188 12.27 -11.88 -14.60
CA SER A 188 12.92 -13.07 -15.13
C SER A 188 13.30 -12.88 -16.60
N ARG A 189 14.30 -13.60 -17.07
CA ARG A 189 14.47 -13.84 -18.51
C ARG A 189 13.27 -14.59 -19.06
N LEU A 190 13.09 -14.55 -20.38
CA LEU A 190 12.01 -15.30 -21.04
C LEU A 190 12.13 -16.82 -20.88
N ASP A 191 13.33 -17.34 -20.63
CA ASP A 191 13.57 -18.76 -20.31
C ASP A 191 13.13 -19.16 -18.88
N GLY A 192 12.65 -18.20 -18.08
CA GLY A 192 12.20 -18.42 -16.70
C GLY A 192 13.28 -18.20 -15.63
N THR A 193 14.54 -17.93 -16.01
CA THR A 193 15.62 -17.64 -15.06
C THR A 193 15.28 -16.41 -14.21
N PRO A 194 15.19 -16.52 -12.87
CA PRO A 194 14.90 -15.38 -12.02
C PRO A 194 16.11 -14.43 -11.92
N LEU A 195 15.87 -13.15 -12.19
CA LEU A 195 16.92 -12.12 -12.19
C LEU A 195 16.77 -11.15 -11.02
N VAL A 196 15.56 -10.67 -10.75
CA VAL A 196 15.37 -9.60 -9.75
C VAL A 196 14.11 -9.85 -8.94
N VAL A 197 14.24 -9.81 -7.61
CA VAL A 197 13.12 -9.64 -6.69
C VAL A 197 13.01 -8.15 -6.35
N GLY A 198 11.87 -7.54 -6.61
CA GLY A 198 11.67 -6.11 -6.38
C GLY A 198 10.68 -5.81 -5.25
N PHE A 199 11.00 -4.76 -4.50
CA PHE A 199 10.16 -4.18 -3.45
C PHE A 199 9.92 -2.71 -3.76
N ALA A 200 8.66 -2.29 -3.83
CA ALA A 200 8.25 -0.94 -4.21
C ALA A 200 7.58 -0.22 -3.05
N ARG A 201 8.04 1.00 -2.71
CA ARG A 201 7.43 1.83 -1.66
C ARG A 201 7.46 3.31 -2.00
N TYR A 202 6.33 3.96 -1.73
CA TYR A 202 6.21 5.41 -1.80
C TYR A 202 6.08 5.98 -0.39
N ASP A 203 7.05 6.78 0.04
CA ASP A 203 7.10 7.43 1.35
C ASP A 203 6.58 8.87 1.24
N SER A 204 5.32 9.09 1.60
CA SER A 204 4.63 10.37 1.37
C SER A 204 4.82 11.43 2.46
N ASP A 205 4.87 11.01 3.72
CA ASP A 205 5.03 11.86 4.91
C ASP A 205 5.29 10.92 6.11
N ARG A 206 6.29 11.18 6.95
CA ARG A 206 6.64 10.30 8.10
C ARG A 206 6.73 11.09 9.40
N GLY A 207 6.25 10.46 10.48
CA GLY A 207 6.56 10.80 11.86
C GLY A 207 6.81 9.55 12.72
N GLY A 208 7.84 9.58 13.58
CA GLY A 208 8.02 8.66 14.71
C GLY A 208 8.82 7.35 14.47
N SER A 209 8.79 6.48 15.49
CA SER A 209 9.60 5.26 15.74
C SER A 209 9.52 4.12 14.71
N GLN A 210 8.86 4.33 13.57
CA GLN A 210 8.71 3.31 12.52
C GLN A 210 9.87 3.30 11.51
N GLU A 211 10.89 4.16 11.69
CA GLU A 211 12.07 4.20 10.83
C GLU A 211 13.00 2.99 11.06
N ASP A 212 13.29 2.67 12.32
CA ASP A 212 14.27 1.64 12.70
C ASP A 212 13.81 0.20 12.37
N ASP A 213 12.57 -0.16 12.67
CA ASP A 213 12.03 -1.51 12.44
C ASP A 213 12.04 -1.93 10.95
N ARG A 214 12.01 -0.95 10.03
CA ARG A 214 11.91 -1.20 8.58
C ARG A 214 13.25 -1.55 7.96
N ILE A 215 14.36 -1.01 8.46
CA ILE A 215 15.70 -1.24 7.90
C ILE A 215 16.14 -2.67 8.23
N GLY A 216 15.95 -3.10 9.49
CA GLY A 216 16.20 -4.48 9.91
C GLY A 216 15.45 -5.47 9.02
N GLY A 217 14.13 -5.27 8.88
CA GLY A 217 13.30 -6.13 8.03
C GLY A 217 13.71 -6.15 6.54
N ASN A 218 14.17 -5.02 5.98
CA ASN A 218 14.67 -5.00 4.60
C ASN A 218 16.02 -5.72 4.45
N ARG A 219 16.92 -5.56 5.43
CA ARG A 219 18.21 -6.25 5.45
C ARG A 219 18.04 -7.76 5.55
N ASP A 220 17.10 -8.22 6.37
CA ASP A 220 16.81 -9.65 6.52
C ASP A 220 16.31 -10.25 5.20
N LYS A 221 15.39 -9.57 4.51
CA LYS A 221 14.91 -9.99 3.17
C LYS A 221 16.05 -10.09 2.17
N ILE A 222 16.92 -9.07 2.11
CA ILE A 222 18.09 -9.07 1.21
C ILE A 222 18.99 -10.26 1.53
N THR A 223 19.28 -10.48 2.82
CA THR A 223 20.13 -11.59 3.28
C THR A 223 19.58 -12.93 2.83
N GLU A 224 18.28 -13.15 3.01
CA GLU A 224 17.62 -14.40 2.63
C GLU A 224 17.62 -14.62 1.12
N ILE A 225 17.26 -13.59 0.33
CA ILE A 225 17.21 -13.68 -1.14
C ILE A 225 18.59 -13.93 -1.73
N LEU A 226 19.62 -13.21 -1.26
CA LEU A 226 20.98 -13.40 -1.74
C LEU A 226 21.57 -14.74 -1.25
N GLY A 227 21.21 -15.18 -0.04
CA GLY A 227 21.55 -16.51 0.46
C GLY A 227 20.96 -17.63 -0.41
N TYR A 228 19.68 -17.53 -0.77
CA TYR A 228 19.02 -18.42 -1.72
C TYR A 228 19.73 -18.40 -3.08
N ALA A 229 20.02 -17.20 -3.61
CA ALA A 229 20.71 -17.06 -4.89
C ALA A 229 22.08 -17.75 -4.89
N LYS A 230 22.83 -17.63 -3.78
CA LYS A 230 24.12 -18.30 -3.62
C LYS A 230 23.98 -19.83 -3.56
N THR A 231 23.04 -20.34 -2.76
CA THR A 231 22.82 -21.78 -2.59
C THR A 231 22.46 -22.48 -3.90
N TYR A 232 21.64 -21.84 -4.73
CA TYR A 232 21.18 -22.40 -6.01
C TYR A 232 21.96 -21.89 -7.23
N ASN A 233 23.06 -21.17 -7.01
CA ASN A 233 23.90 -20.57 -8.06
C ASN A 233 23.10 -19.74 -9.09
N LEU A 234 22.19 -18.90 -8.60
CA LEU A 234 21.33 -18.04 -9.41
C LEU A 234 21.90 -16.62 -9.56
N PRO A 235 21.64 -15.96 -10.71
CA PRO A 235 22.01 -14.55 -10.92
C PRO A 235 21.09 -13.57 -10.17
N LEU A 236 20.21 -14.09 -9.30
CA LEU A 236 19.17 -13.33 -8.61
C LEU A 236 19.75 -12.15 -7.78
N LYS A 237 19.11 -11.00 -7.94
CA LYS A 237 19.40 -9.68 -7.36
C LYS A 237 18.16 -9.12 -6.68
N VAL A 238 18.31 -8.02 -5.96
CA VAL A 238 17.20 -7.32 -5.30
C VAL A 238 17.11 -5.88 -5.79
N LEU A 239 15.89 -5.44 -6.10
CA LEU A 239 15.57 -4.04 -6.39
C LEU A 239 14.75 -3.45 -5.23
N MET A 240 15.19 -2.32 -4.71
CA MET A 240 14.41 -1.50 -3.79
C MET A 240 13.98 -0.24 -4.54
N LEU A 241 12.78 -0.24 -5.10
CA LEU A 241 12.16 0.94 -5.71
C LEU A 241 11.53 1.77 -4.59
N ASN A 242 12.28 2.74 -4.05
CA ASN A 242 11.78 3.62 -3.00
C ASN A 242 11.71 5.06 -3.52
N ASP A 243 10.56 5.70 -3.37
CA ASP A 243 10.32 7.04 -3.91
C ASP A 243 9.46 7.88 -2.94
N GLY A 244 9.34 9.17 -3.22
CA GLY A 244 8.53 10.11 -2.44
C GLY A 244 9.33 11.00 -1.49
N PRO A 245 8.71 12.09 -1.02
CA PRO A 245 9.40 13.12 -0.23
C PRO A 245 9.90 12.66 1.13
N GLY A 246 9.34 11.57 1.69
CA GLY A 246 9.81 11.01 2.97
C GLY A 246 11.26 10.50 2.92
N LEU A 247 11.80 10.21 1.73
CA LEU A 247 13.24 9.92 1.56
C LEU A 247 14.16 11.08 1.95
N LEU A 248 13.65 12.32 1.94
CA LEU A 248 14.39 13.51 2.31
C LEU A 248 14.43 13.74 3.82
N LEU A 249 13.68 12.95 4.60
CA LEU A 249 13.54 13.10 6.04
C LEU A 249 14.53 12.18 6.77
N GLY A 250 15.07 12.68 7.88
CA GLY A 250 15.86 11.90 8.83
C GLY A 250 17.07 11.18 8.20
N SER A 251 17.25 9.91 8.57
CA SER A 251 18.32 9.05 8.06
C SER A 251 17.94 8.27 6.81
N MET A 252 16.69 8.34 6.34
CA MET A 252 16.12 7.45 5.33
C MET A 252 17.01 7.28 4.09
N TRP A 253 17.49 8.38 3.51
CA TRP A 253 18.40 8.30 2.37
C TRP A 253 19.66 7.48 2.68
N ASN A 254 20.27 7.72 3.84
CA ASN A 254 21.45 6.97 4.28
C ASN A 254 21.13 5.51 4.52
N ASP A 255 19.97 5.20 5.08
CA ASP A 255 19.59 3.83 5.41
C ASP A 255 19.43 2.99 4.16
N TYR A 256 18.78 3.54 3.14
CA TYR A 256 18.69 2.93 1.83
C TYR A 256 20.05 2.84 1.13
N ALA A 257 20.90 3.86 1.23
CA ALA A 257 22.27 3.79 0.73
C ALA A 257 23.08 2.67 1.40
N ASN A 258 22.89 2.47 2.71
CA ASN A 258 23.53 1.40 3.48
C ASN A 258 23.01 0.02 3.06
N LEU A 259 21.71 -0.13 2.74
CA LEU A 259 21.16 -1.37 2.20
C LEU A 259 21.76 -1.72 0.82
N GLU A 260 21.93 -0.72 -0.05
CA GLU A 260 22.59 -0.90 -1.34
C GLU A 260 24.05 -1.35 -1.14
N GLN A 261 24.79 -0.65 -0.29
CA GLN A 261 26.17 -1.01 0.03
C GLN A 261 26.29 -2.42 0.64
N TYR A 262 25.38 -2.78 1.54
CA TYR A 262 25.33 -4.11 2.18
C TYR A 262 25.14 -5.22 1.14
N GLY A 263 24.25 -5.01 0.18
CA GLY A 263 24.00 -5.94 -0.91
C GLY A 263 25.03 -5.95 -2.04
N GLN A 264 26.03 -5.07 -1.95
CA GLN A 264 27.07 -4.89 -2.96
C GLN A 264 26.44 -4.64 -4.36
N SER A 265 27.00 -5.22 -5.42
CA SER A 265 26.46 -5.07 -6.78
C SER A 265 25.12 -5.80 -7.04
N ARG A 266 24.63 -6.60 -6.06
CA ARG A 266 23.40 -7.40 -6.21
C ARG A 266 22.16 -6.74 -5.62
N VAL A 267 22.29 -5.59 -4.98
CA VAL A 267 21.16 -4.77 -4.55
C VAL A 267 21.23 -3.45 -5.28
N MET A 268 20.10 -2.99 -5.82
CA MET A 268 19.95 -1.63 -6.32
C MET A 268 18.86 -0.91 -5.56
N VAL A 269 19.13 0.31 -5.15
CA VAL A 269 18.09 1.23 -4.68
C VAL A 269 17.93 2.35 -5.69
N CYS A 270 16.70 2.58 -6.14
CA CYS A 270 16.39 3.65 -7.08
C CYS A 270 15.01 4.27 -6.80
N THR A 271 14.85 5.53 -7.24
CA THR A 271 13.55 6.15 -7.45
C THR A 271 13.13 5.97 -8.92
N LEU A 272 11.90 6.37 -9.30
CA LEU A 272 11.50 6.31 -10.72
C LEU A 272 12.40 7.16 -11.63
N LYS A 273 12.84 8.34 -11.14
CA LYS A 273 13.69 9.25 -11.92
C LYS A 273 15.11 8.73 -12.14
N MET A 274 15.53 7.71 -11.40
CA MET A 274 16.85 7.09 -11.56
C MET A 274 16.84 5.91 -12.54
N LEU A 275 15.68 5.46 -13.01
CA LEU A 275 15.54 4.20 -13.73
C LEU A 275 16.37 4.15 -15.02
N ASP A 276 16.30 5.18 -15.86
CA ASP A 276 17.04 5.22 -17.13
C ASP A 276 18.57 5.24 -16.93
N GLU A 277 19.07 5.85 -15.85
CA GLU A 277 20.52 5.89 -15.56
C GLU A 277 21.01 4.59 -14.92
N ARG A 278 20.19 3.98 -14.05
CA ARG A 278 20.65 2.94 -13.13
C ARG A 278 20.17 1.55 -13.53
N PHE A 279 18.88 1.39 -13.78
CA PHE A 279 18.29 0.09 -14.05
C PHE A 279 18.50 -0.29 -15.53
N THR A 280 19.66 -0.89 -15.81
CA THR A 280 20.16 -1.15 -17.17
C THR A 280 20.18 -2.63 -17.49
N GLN A 281 20.20 -2.96 -18.78
CA GLN A 281 20.41 -4.33 -19.25
C GLN A 281 21.72 -4.92 -18.72
N SER A 282 22.81 -4.13 -18.71
CA SER A 282 24.09 -4.56 -18.15
C SER A 282 24.00 -4.95 -16.68
N TRP A 283 23.17 -4.26 -15.89
CA TRP A 283 22.97 -4.64 -14.49
C TRP A 283 22.05 -5.86 -14.36
N LEU A 284 21.06 -6.04 -15.25
CA LEU A 284 20.24 -7.26 -15.26
C LEU A 284 21.09 -8.51 -15.55
N ASP A 285 22.01 -8.43 -16.51
CA ASP A 285 22.78 -9.58 -17.00
C ASP A 285 24.13 -9.82 -16.30
N SER A 286 24.57 -8.94 -15.39
CA SER A 286 25.85 -9.07 -14.67
C SER A 286 25.93 -10.24 -13.69
#